data_AF-A0A2E8AAH7-F1
#
_entry.id   AF-A0A2E8AAH7-F1
#
_cell.length_a   1.000
_cell.length_b   1.000
_cell.length_c   1.000
_cell.angle_alpha   90.00
_cell.angle_beta   90.00
_cell.angle_gamma   90.00
#
_symmetry.space_group_name_H-M   'P 1'
#
loop_
_entity.id
_entity.type
_entity.pdbx_description
1 polymer ?
#
loop_
_entity_poly.entity_id
_entity_poly.type
_entity_poly.pdbx_seq_one_letter_code
_entity_poly.pdbx_strand_id
1 'polypeptide(L)'
;MTQSLKFRRAEIVEAEQVSRTVILYSRKGEPLVQNSSDEKGKPLHICDRVCWRCGGAGGAEQWRHTGWTCYRCGGSGVDPVRERTKLYTAEQNAKLDAAAEKRAAKKAAARAEADRIEQERRDRERAEIISDNQGFIDRIDAELAHGEIEFLQSVRDRITDQAKEPTDTQVQKVNEIIERNEKERARLAGAQHVGEIKERRVFELTLIHTQTRLISEYPHIYSYWTLFTDENGCKIASKSKPSALGLRLEVPEGGTWDDRCYIKGSKVRVKATVVEHTTDKRGEPVTYINRPKAA
;
A
#
# COMPACT_ATOMS: atom_id res chain seq x y z
N MET A 1 -89.50 46.33 -9.03
CA MET A 1 -88.17 46.47 -8.38
C MET A 1 -87.38 45.14 -8.37
N THR A 2 -87.21 44.47 -9.51
CA THR A 2 -86.53 43.15 -9.56
C THR A 2 -85.62 42.91 -10.77
N GLN A 3 -85.53 43.86 -11.72
CA GLN A 3 -84.64 43.74 -12.89
C GLN A 3 -83.23 44.32 -12.68
N SER A 4 -83.01 45.17 -11.67
CA SER A 4 -81.71 45.84 -11.45
C SER A 4 -80.64 44.96 -10.77
N LEU A 5 -81.04 43.88 -10.10
CA LEU A 5 -80.10 42.98 -9.38
C LEU A 5 -79.51 41.85 -10.24
N LYS A 6 -80.06 41.58 -11.43
CA LYS A 6 -79.53 40.52 -12.33
C LYS A 6 -78.33 40.99 -13.16
N PHE A 7 -78.24 42.27 -13.52
CA PHE A 7 -77.10 42.81 -14.28
C PHE A 7 -75.82 42.91 -13.45
N ARG A 8 -75.92 43.27 -12.16
CA ARG A 8 -74.74 43.31 -11.27
C ARG A 8 -74.13 41.94 -10.97
N ARG A 9 -74.91 40.86 -11.05
CA ARG A 9 -74.39 39.50 -10.79
C ARG A 9 -73.72 38.88 -12.03
N ALA A 10 -74.02 39.37 -13.23
CA ALA A 10 -73.33 38.98 -14.45
C ALA A 10 -71.98 39.71 -14.60
N GLU A 11 -71.93 41.02 -14.32
CA GLU A 11 -70.67 41.79 -14.37
C GLU A 11 -69.64 41.36 -13.31
N ILE A 12 -70.08 40.90 -12.14
CA ILE A 12 -69.17 40.39 -11.10
C ILE A 12 -68.56 39.02 -11.49
N VAL A 13 -69.29 38.19 -12.26
CA VAL A 13 -68.77 36.89 -12.72
C VAL A 13 -67.84 37.03 -13.92
N GLU A 14 -68.07 38.01 -14.82
CA GLU A 14 -67.15 38.29 -15.93
C GLU A 14 -65.86 38.99 -15.49
N ALA A 15 -65.87 39.75 -14.39
CA ALA A 15 -64.67 40.38 -13.84
C ALA A 15 -63.74 39.41 -13.06
N GLU A 16 -64.28 38.31 -12.51
CA GLU A 16 -63.49 37.26 -11.85
C GLU A 16 -62.79 36.30 -12.84
N GLN A 17 -63.12 36.40 -14.13
CA GLN A 17 -62.56 35.57 -15.19
C GLN A 17 -61.35 36.21 -15.90
N VAL A 18 -60.99 37.45 -15.56
CA VAL A 18 -59.86 38.18 -16.16
C VAL A 18 -58.59 37.99 -15.33
N SER A 19 -57.68 37.19 -15.89
CA SER A 19 -56.27 37.04 -15.53
C SER A 19 -55.92 36.25 -14.25
N ARG A 20 -56.23 34.95 -14.23
CA ARG A 20 -55.30 34.01 -13.59
C ARG A 20 -54.00 34.01 -14.40
N THR A 21 -53.07 34.90 -14.06
CA THR A 21 -51.70 34.87 -14.58
C THR A 21 -51.11 33.51 -14.22
N VAL A 22 -51.05 32.61 -15.19
CA VAL A 22 -50.50 31.27 -14.97
C VAL A 22 -49.02 31.44 -14.61
N ILE A 23 -48.68 31.19 -13.35
CA ILE A 23 -47.30 31.25 -12.90
C ILE A 23 -46.57 30.04 -13.48
N LEU A 24 -45.51 30.33 -14.23
CA LEU A 24 -44.68 29.32 -14.87
C LEU A 24 -43.34 29.22 -14.14
N TYR A 25 -42.80 28.00 -14.11
CA TYR A 25 -41.61 27.66 -13.36
C TYR A 25 -40.56 26.99 -14.26
N SER A 26 -39.29 27.22 -13.98
CA SER A 26 -38.20 26.42 -14.54
C SER A 26 -38.26 24.99 -14.00
N ARG A 27 -37.46 24.08 -14.57
CA ARG A 27 -37.33 22.71 -14.03
C ARG A 27 -36.84 22.67 -12.57
N LYS A 28 -36.16 23.72 -12.12
CA LYS A 28 -35.64 23.87 -10.75
C LYS A 28 -36.66 24.46 -9.77
N GLY A 29 -37.86 24.82 -10.25
CA GLY A 29 -38.91 25.42 -9.42
C GLY A 29 -38.81 26.95 -9.28
N GLU A 30 -37.92 27.60 -10.03
CA GLU A 30 -37.81 29.06 -10.02
C GLU A 30 -38.92 29.67 -10.88
N PRO A 31 -39.69 30.64 -10.37
CA PRO A 31 -40.72 31.31 -11.16
C PRO A 31 -40.04 32.19 -12.23
N LEU A 32 -40.45 32.02 -13.48
CA LEU A 32 -39.93 32.79 -14.61
C LEU A 32 -41.06 33.27 -15.51
N VAL A 33 -40.92 34.49 -16.02
CA VAL A 33 -41.88 35.07 -16.96
C VAL A 33 -41.58 34.57 -18.37
N GLN A 34 -42.60 34.07 -19.06
CA GLN A 34 -42.48 33.69 -20.46
C GLN A 34 -42.19 34.93 -21.31
N ASN A 35 -41.18 34.85 -22.18
CA ASN A 35 -40.88 35.89 -23.15
C ASN A 35 -40.75 35.36 -24.59
N SER A 36 -40.88 34.05 -24.78
CA SER A 36 -40.88 33.39 -26.08
C SER A 36 -41.63 32.05 -26.02
N SER A 37 -41.84 31.44 -27.17
CA SER A 37 -42.45 30.12 -27.32
C SER A 37 -41.60 29.25 -28.25
N ASP A 38 -41.53 27.96 -27.96
CA ASP A 38 -40.86 26.96 -28.81
C ASP A 38 -41.67 26.71 -30.10
N GLU A 39 -41.11 25.99 -31.08
CA GLU A 39 -41.77 25.63 -32.36
C GLU A 39 -43.11 24.88 -32.14
N LYS A 40 -43.26 24.25 -30.98
CA LYS A 40 -44.47 23.51 -30.57
C LYS A 40 -45.39 24.33 -29.66
N GLY A 41 -45.21 25.64 -29.57
CA GLY A 41 -46.02 26.56 -28.76
C GLY A 41 -45.80 26.45 -27.25
N LYS A 42 -44.72 25.80 -26.79
CA LYS A 42 -44.43 25.65 -25.35
C LYS A 42 -43.75 26.90 -24.79
N PRO A 43 -44.07 27.34 -23.57
CA PRO A 43 -43.52 28.56 -23.01
C PRO A 43 -42.03 28.44 -22.71
N LEU A 44 -41.27 29.45 -23.13
CA LEU A 44 -39.83 29.58 -22.92
C LEU A 44 -39.50 30.89 -22.21
N HIS A 45 -38.47 30.85 -21.39
CA HIS A 45 -37.74 32.02 -20.93
C HIS A 45 -36.38 32.07 -21.65
N ILE A 46 -36.18 33.09 -22.47
CA ILE A 46 -34.94 33.36 -23.18
C ILE A 46 -34.22 34.50 -22.47
N CYS A 47 -33.05 34.24 -21.92
CA CYS A 47 -32.21 35.26 -21.32
C CYS A 47 -30.83 35.30 -21.97
N ASP A 48 -30.24 36.49 -21.93
CA ASP A 48 -28.84 36.66 -22.27
C ASP A 48 -28.01 36.00 -21.16
N ARG A 49 -27.18 35.04 -21.55
CA ARG A 49 -26.30 34.36 -20.61
C ARG A 49 -24.92 34.99 -20.63
N VAL A 50 -24.26 34.93 -19.49
CA VAL A 50 -22.86 35.34 -19.36
C VAL A 50 -22.02 34.54 -20.36
N CYS A 51 -21.13 35.22 -21.09
CA CYS A 51 -20.25 34.54 -22.04
C CYS A 51 -19.34 33.56 -21.30
N TRP A 52 -19.54 32.26 -21.53
CA TRP A 52 -18.80 31.21 -20.81
C TRP A 52 -17.28 31.27 -21.07
N ARG A 53 -16.84 31.89 -22.17
CA ARG A 53 -15.43 32.00 -22.53
C ARG A 53 -14.69 33.09 -21.75
N CYS A 54 -15.35 34.23 -21.47
CA CYS A 54 -14.74 35.34 -20.70
C CYS A 54 -15.35 35.50 -19.31
N GLY A 55 -16.32 34.67 -18.92
CA GLY A 55 -17.03 34.79 -17.65
C GLY A 55 -17.78 36.12 -17.48
N GLY A 56 -18.07 36.83 -18.57
CA GLY A 56 -18.76 38.12 -18.53
C GLY A 56 -17.87 39.35 -18.54
N ALA A 57 -16.54 39.18 -18.43
CA ALA A 57 -15.60 40.30 -18.35
C ALA A 57 -15.38 41.03 -19.70
N GLY A 58 -15.84 40.47 -20.82
CA GLY A 58 -15.62 41.02 -22.16
C GLY A 58 -14.17 40.88 -22.67
N GLY A 59 -13.22 40.61 -21.79
CA GLY A 59 -11.81 40.38 -22.09
C GLY A 59 -11.12 39.60 -20.98
N ALA A 60 -9.86 39.22 -21.16
CA ALA A 60 -9.05 38.59 -20.14
C ALA A 60 -7.58 38.97 -20.31
N GLU A 61 -6.85 39.10 -19.20
CA GLU A 61 -5.43 39.51 -19.19
C GLU A 61 -4.56 38.60 -20.04
N GLN A 62 -4.87 37.31 -20.04
CA GLN A 62 -4.24 36.30 -20.88
C GLN A 62 -4.39 36.52 -22.40
N TRP A 63 -5.21 37.49 -22.84
CA TRP A 63 -5.41 37.87 -24.26
C TRP A 63 -4.83 39.25 -24.60
N ARG A 64 -4.07 39.86 -23.69
CA ARG A 64 -3.51 41.22 -23.88
C ARG A 64 -2.68 41.37 -25.16
N HIS A 65 -1.97 40.31 -25.57
CA HIS A 65 -1.14 40.31 -26.78
C HIS A 65 -1.92 40.15 -28.10
N THR A 66 -3.20 39.76 -28.04
CA THR A 66 -4.06 39.52 -29.22
C THR A 66 -5.24 40.47 -29.31
N GLY A 67 -5.27 41.53 -28.49
CA GLY A 67 -6.26 42.61 -28.57
C GLY A 67 -7.23 42.70 -27.39
N TRP A 68 -6.97 42.03 -26.26
CA TRP A 68 -7.74 42.01 -25.00
C TRP A 68 -9.19 41.48 -25.08
N THR A 69 -9.84 41.68 -26.21
CA THR A 69 -11.27 41.53 -26.44
C THR A 69 -11.61 40.07 -26.68
N CYS A 70 -12.64 39.58 -25.98
CA CYS A 70 -13.12 38.23 -26.16
C CYS A 70 -13.70 38.05 -27.57
N TYR A 71 -13.04 37.26 -28.42
CA TYR A 71 -13.49 36.94 -29.78
C TYR A 71 -14.94 36.43 -29.87
N ARG A 72 -15.41 35.69 -28.85
CA ARG A 72 -16.76 35.08 -28.89
C ARG A 72 -17.88 36.09 -28.67
N CYS A 73 -17.72 36.99 -27.71
CA CYS A 73 -18.74 38.00 -27.39
C CYS A 73 -18.43 39.39 -27.96
N GLY A 74 -17.29 39.54 -28.64
CA GLY A 74 -16.84 40.82 -29.19
C GLY A 74 -16.64 41.91 -28.15
N GLY A 75 -16.31 41.55 -26.90
CA GLY A 75 -16.13 42.52 -25.81
C GLY A 75 -17.37 42.79 -24.96
N SER A 76 -18.55 42.31 -25.36
CA SER A 76 -19.81 42.61 -24.68
C SER A 76 -20.02 41.88 -23.33
N GLY A 77 -19.28 40.80 -23.08
CA GLY A 77 -19.48 39.94 -21.91
C GLY A 77 -20.71 39.02 -22.01
N VAL A 78 -21.56 39.19 -23.03
CA VAL A 78 -22.77 38.41 -23.25
C VAL A 78 -22.53 37.33 -24.31
N ASP A 79 -22.94 36.08 -24.04
CA ASP A 79 -22.79 35.02 -25.04
C ASP A 79 -23.71 35.28 -26.24
N PRO A 80 -23.21 35.11 -27.49
CA PRO A 80 -24.07 35.24 -28.67
C PRO A 80 -25.19 34.19 -28.71
N VAL A 81 -25.02 33.05 -28.00
CA VAL A 81 -26.06 32.04 -27.86
C VAL A 81 -26.83 32.31 -26.57
N ARG A 82 -28.07 32.76 -26.73
CA ARG A 82 -29.02 32.97 -25.63
C ARG A 82 -29.41 31.66 -24.96
N GLU A 83 -29.58 31.69 -23.65
CA GLU A 83 -30.06 30.55 -22.88
C GLU A 83 -31.57 30.43 -23.06
N ARG A 84 -32.05 29.21 -23.33
CA ARG A 84 -33.47 28.91 -23.53
C ARG A 84 -33.92 27.94 -22.45
N THR A 85 -34.67 28.46 -21.47
CA THR A 85 -35.20 27.67 -20.36
C THR A 85 -36.65 27.32 -20.62
N LYS A 86 -36.96 26.02 -20.62
CA LYS A 86 -38.34 25.52 -20.74
C LYS A 86 -39.09 25.80 -19.45
N LEU A 87 -40.28 26.37 -19.60
CA LEU A 87 -41.15 26.68 -18.49
C LEU A 87 -42.28 25.66 -18.40
N TYR A 88 -42.70 25.38 -17.18
CA TYR A 88 -43.70 24.37 -16.84
C TYR A 88 -44.66 24.94 -15.80
N THR A 89 -45.89 24.43 -15.77
CA THR A 89 -46.77 24.67 -14.62
C THR A 89 -46.28 23.88 -13.41
N ALA A 90 -46.69 24.27 -12.20
CA ALA A 90 -46.35 23.53 -10.98
C ALA A 90 -46.77 22.05 -11.05
N GLU A 91 -47.95 21.77 -11.60
CA GLU A 91 -48.46 20.40 -11.80
C GLU A 91 -47.62 19.60 -12.80
N GLN A 92 -47.12 20.24 -13.86
CA GLN A 92 -46.24 19.60 -14.84
C GLN A 92 -44.87 19.27 -14.22
N ASN A 93 -44.30 20.16 -13.42
CA ASN A 93 -43.07 19.89 -12.68
C ASN A 93 -43.25 18.72 -11.71
N ALA A 94 -44.32 18.72 -10.91
CA ALA A 94 -44.63 17.61 -9.99
C ALA A 94 -44.75 16.26 -10.73
N LYS A 95 -45.38 16.23 -11.91
CA LYS A 95 -45.46 15.01 -12.73
C LYS A 95 -44.10 14.55 -13.25
N LEU A 96 -43.22 15.49 -13.62
CA LEU A 96 -41.86 15.19 -14.06
C LEU A 96 -40.98 14.71 -12.91
N ASP A 97 -41.15 15.26 -11.71
CA ASP A 97 -40.48 14.83 -10.48
C ASP A 97 -40.88 13.42 -10.10
N ALA A 98 -42.18 13.14 -10.02
CA ALA A 98 -42.67 11.79 -9.73
C ALA A 98 -42.19 10.74 -10.77
N ALA A 99 -42.07 11.12 -12.03
CA ALA A 99 -41.52 10.25 -13.07
C ALA A 99 -40.00 10.05 -12.91
N ALA A 100 -39.26 11.09 -12.52
CA ALA A 100 -37.83 11.03 -12.26
C ALA A 100 -37.53 10.15 -11.03
N GLU A 101 -38.29 10.30 -9.95
CA GLU A 101 -38.18 9.47 -8.73
C GLU A 101 -38.43 8.00 -9.03
N LYS A 102 -39.47 7.67 -9.80
CA LYS A 102 -39.75 6.28 -10.22
C LYS A 102 -38.59 5.69 -11.04
N ARG A 103 -37.98 6.47 -11.93
CA ARG A 103 -36.81 6.02 -12.71
C ARG A 103 -35.57 5.88 -11.83
N ALA A 104 -35.35 6.79 -10.89
CA ALA A 104 -34.24 6.74 -9.95
C ALA A 104 -34.35 5.51 -9.04
N ALA A 105 -35.54 5.22 -8.50
CA ALA A 105 -35.81 4.03 -7.71
C ALA A 105 -35.55 2.74 -8.50
N LYS A 106 -36.05 2.66 -9.75
CA LYS A 106 -35.77 1.52 -10.64
C LYS A 106 -34.27 1.34 -10.91
N LYS A 107 -33.54 2.44 -11.14
CA LYS A 107 -32.09 2.41 -11.39
C LYS A 107 -31.30 2.02 -10.14
N ALA A 108 -31.72 2.48 -8.96
CA ALA A 108 -31.11 2.11 -7.69
C ALA A 108 -31.29 0.62 -7.40
N ALA A 109 -32.50 0.08 -7.60
CA ALA A 109 -32.76 -1.35 -7.45
C ALA A 109 -31.92 -2.19 -8.43
N ALA A 110 -31.84 -1.79 -9.70
CA ALA A 110 -31.03 -2.49 -10.69
C ALA A 110 -29.52 -2.43 -10.38
N ARG A 111 -29.03 -1.32 -9.82
CA ARG A 111 -27.64 -1.19 -9.37
C ARG A 111 -27.36 -2.09 -8.17
N ALA A 112 -28.22 -2.07 -7.15
CA ALA A 112 -28.05 -2.92 -5.98
C ALA A 112 -28.01 -4.41 -6.33
N GLU A 113 -28.84 -4.84 -7.29
CA GLU A 113 -28.82 -6.21 -7.80
C GLU A 113 -27.52 -6.54 -8.54
N ALA A 114 -27.07 -5.64 -9.44
CA ALA A 114 -25.82 -5.82 -10.16
C ALA A 114 -24.59 -5.83 -9.23
N ASP A 115 -24.59 -4.96 -8.21
CA ASP A 115 -23.54 -4.88 -7.21
C ASP A 115 -23.48 -6.16 -6.37
N ARG A 116 -24.63 -6.77 -6.01
CA ARG A 116 -24.68 -8.06 -5.31
C ARG A 116 -24.08 -9.19 -6.14
N ILE A 117 -24.48 -9.30 -7.42
CA ILE A 117 -23.96 -10.32 -8.33
C ILE A 117 -22.45 -10.19 -8.53
N GLU A 118 -21.96 -8.95 -8.68
CA GLU A 118 -20.54 -8.67 -8.83
C GLU A 118 -19.75 -8.96 -7.54
N GLN A 119 -20.33 -8.70 -6.37
CA GLN A 119 -19.73 -9.11 -5.09
C GLN A 119 -19.62 -10.63 -4.98
N GLU A 120 -20.69 -11.36 -5.28
CA GLU A 120 -20.67 -12.84 -5.28
C GLU A 120 -19.63 -13.41 -6.25
N ARG A 121 -19.44 -12.78 -7.42
CA ARG A 121 -18.39 -13.15 -8.38
C ARG A 121 -17.00 -12.94 -7.79
N ARG A 122 -16.74 -11.77 -7.21
CA ARG A 122 -15.44 -11.44 -6.59
C ARG A 122 -15.12 -12.33 -5.40
N ASP A 123 -16.12 -12.63 -4.56
CA ASP A 123 -15.95 -13.52 -3.41
C ASP A 123 -15.63 -14.95 -3.85
N ARG A 124 -16.24 -15.42 -4.94
CA ARG A 124 -15.91 -16.72 -5.55
C ARG A 124 -14.48 -16.74 -6.10
N GLU A 125 -14.09 -15.73 -6.87
CA GLU A 125 -12.72 -15.62 -7.42
C GLU A 125 -11.68 -15.55 -6.30
N ARG A 126 -11.98 -14.80 -5.22
CA ARG A 126 -11.13 -14.74 -4.04
C ARG A 126 -10.99 -16.08 -3.34
N ALA A 127 -12.10 -16.81 -3.18
CA ALA A 127 -12.08 -18.13 -2.56
C ALA A 127 -11.28 -19.15 -3.39
N GLU A 128 -11.39 -19.10 -4.71
CA GLU A 128 -10.64 -19.97 -5.64
C GLU A 128 -9.14 -19.71 -5.54
N ILE A 129 -8.70 -18.44 -5.63
CA ILE A 129 -7.27 -18.09 -5.50
C ILE A 129 -6.69 -18.53 -4.16
N ILE A 130 -7.42 -18.33 -3.06
CA ILE A 130 -6.96 -18.75 -1.72
C ILE A 130 -6.87 -20.28 -1.65
N SER A 131 -7.89 -20.98 -2.16
CA SER A 131 -7.93 -22.45 -2.18
C SER A 131 -6.77 -23.05 -2.98
N ASP A 132 -6.51 -22.53 -4.18
CA ASP A 132 -5.44 -23.03 -5.05
C ASP A 132 -4.05 -22.79 -4.47
N ASN A 133 -3.90 -21.75 -3.66
CA ASN A 133 -2.64 -21.40 -3.01
C ASN A 133 -2.55 -21.88 -1.56
N GLN A 134 -3.50 -22.65 -1.05
CA GLN A 134 -3.55 -23.04 0.36
C GLN A 134 -2.27 -23.76 0.81
N GLY A 135 -1.78 -24.72 0.01
CA GLY A 135 -0.52 -25.42 0.34
C GLY A 135 0.72 -24.51 0.36
N PHE A 136 0.71 -23.41 -0.40
CA PHE A 136 1.78 -22.42 -0.37
C PHE A 136 1.66 -21.50 0.85
N ILE A 137 0.44 -21.11 1.22
CA ILE A 137 0.14 -20.37 2.46
C ILE A 137 0.58 -21.19 3.68
N ASP A 138 0.25 -22.48 3.74
CA ASP A 138 0.59 -23.35 4.87
C ASP A 138 2.12 -23.45 5.08
N ARG A 139 2.88 -23.49 3.98
CA ARG A 139 4.36 -23.46 4.03
C ARG A 139 4.90 -22.13 4.56
N ILE A 140 4.30 -21.01 4.17
CA ILE A 140 4.67 -19.69 4.68
C ILE A 140 4.34 -19.60 6.17
N ASP A 141 3.17 -20.06 6.59
CA ASP A 141 2.72 -20.02 7.98
C ASP A 141 3.60 -20.88 8.89
N ALA A 142 4.06 -22.04 8.40
CA ALA A 142 5.02 -22.88 9.10
C ALA A 142 6.37 -22.15 9.33
N GLU A 143 6.87 -21.39 8.35
CA GLU A 143 8.09 -20.59 8.54
C GLU A 143 7.87 -19.40 9.48
N LEU A 144 6.72 -18.71 9.38
CA LEU A 144 6.40 -17.58 10.24
C LEU A 144 6.28 -18.00 11.71
N ALA A 145 5.89 -19.24 12.00
CA ALA A 145 5.90 -19.78 13.35
C ALA A 145 7.31 -19.89 13.96
N HIS A 146 8.37 -19.95 13.14
CA HIS A 146 9.77 -19.99 13.58
C HIS A 146 10.39 -18.59 13.73
N GLY A 147 9.72 -17.55 13.23
CA GLY A 147 10.16 -16.17 13.34
C GLY A 147 9.51 -15.28 12.30
N GLU A 148 9.36 -14.00 12.63
CA GLU A 148 8.76 -13.03 11.71
C GLU A 148 9.75 -12.65 10.61
N ILE A 149 9.39 -12.98 9.37
CA ILE A 149 10.07 -12.52 8.17
C ILE A 149 9.08 -11.64 7.42
N GLU A 150 9.29 -10.32 7.45
CA GLU A 150 8.41 -9.32 6.83
C GLU A 150 8.06 -9.65 5.36
N PHE A 151 9.04 -10.17 4.62
CA PHE A 151 8.82 -10.61 3.23
C PHE A 151 7.79 -11.75 3.12
N LEU A 152 7.86 -12.75 4.00
CA LEU A 152 6.92 -13.88 3.99
C LEU A 152 5.51 -13.43 4.38
N GLN A 153 5.38 -12.55 5.38
CA GLN A 153 4.10 -11.92 5.74
C GLN A 153 3.51 -11.16 4.55
N SER A 154 4.30 -10.32 3.88
CA SER A 154 3.85 -9.56 2.71
C SER A 154 3.33 -10.45 1.56
N VAL A 155 3.97 -11.60 1.32
CA VAL A 155 3.50 -12.56 0.30
C VAL A 155 2.21 -13.25 0.75
N ARG A 156 2.10 -13.64 2.02
CA ARG A 156 0.87 -14.21 2.58
C ARG A 156 -0.32 -13.25 2.48
N ASP A 157 -0.14 -12.00 2.87
CA ASP A 157 -1.20 -10.98 2.86
C ASP A 157 -1.65 -10.65 1.44
N ARG A 158 -0.73 -10.70 0.47
CA ARG A 158 -1.07 -10.56 -0.95
C ARG A 158 -2.06 -11.64 -1.41
N ILE A 159 -1.89 -12.88 -0.96
CA ILE A 159 -2.76 -13.99 -1.36
C ILE A 159 -4.08 -13.93 -0.57
N THR A 160 -3.99 -13.77 0.74
CA THR A 160 -5.15 -13.87 1.65
C THR A 160 -6.02 -12.62 1.65
N ASP A 161 -5.43 -11.42 1.76
CA ASP A 161 -6.17 -10.16 1.85
C ASP A 161 -6.48 -9.58 0.47
N GLN A 162 -5.50 -9.60 -0.43
CA GLN A 162 -5.67 -8.99 -1.76
C GLN A 162 -6.21 -9.97 -2.81
N ALA A 163 -6.29 -11.27 -2.51
CA ALA A 163 -6.74 -12.29 -3.44
C ALA A 163 -5.95 -12.26 -4.77
N LYS A 164 -4.63 -12.10 -4.68
CA LYS A 164 -3.76 -12.05 -5.86
C LYS A 164 -2.79 -13.20 -5.86
N GLU A 165 -2.63 -13.79 -7.05
CA GLU A 165 -1.60 -14.79 -7.27
C GLU A 165 -0.20 -14.22 -6.95
N PRO A 166 0.65 -15.02 -6.27
CA PRO A 166 2.04 -14.67 -6.08
C PRO A 166 2.76 -14.73 -7.45
N THR A 167 3.69 -13.83 -7.67
CA THR A 167 4.52 -13.88 -8.89
C THR A 167 5.53 -15.02 -8.80
N ASP A 168 5.97 -15.55 -9.95
CA ASP A 168 7.00 -16.61 -9.99
C ASP A 168 8.26 -16.22 -9.19
N THR A 169 8.66 -14.95 -9.27
CA THR A 169 9.80 -14.44 -8.49
C THR A 169 9.53 -14.44 -6.98
N GLN A 170 8.30 -14.18 -6.55
CA GLN A 170 7.93 -14.29 -5.14
C GLN A 170 7.97 -15.75 -4.69
N VAL A 171 7.41 -16.67 -5.48
CA VAL A 171 7.45 -18.11 -5.20
C VAL A 171 8.89 -18.61 -5.09
N GLN A 172 9.76 -18.25 -6.03
CA GLN A 172 11.18 -18.60 -5.99
C GLN A 172 11.87 -18.09 -4.71
N LYS A 173 11.70 -16.80 -4.38
CA LYS A 173 12.32 -16.23 -3.17
C LYS A 173 11.79 -16.85 -1.88
N VAL A 174 10.49 -17.17 -1.81
CA VAL A 174 9.92 -17.88 -0.66
C VAL A 174 10.55 -19.26 -0.52
N ASN A 175 10.68 -20.01 -1.63
CA ASN A 175 11.34 -21.31 -1.62
C ASN A 175 12.80 -21.23 -1.19
N GLU A 176 13.57 -20.25 -1.68
CA GLU A 176 14.96 -20.02 -1.27
C GLU A 176 15.08 -19.72 0.23
N ILE A 177 14.17 -18.92 0.78
CA ILE A 177 14.13 -18.60 2.21
C ILE A 177 13.83 -19.86 3.02
N ILE A 178 12.80 -20.62 2.64
CA ILE A 178 12.43 -21.88 3.28
C ILE A 178 13.61 -22.86 3.28
N GLU A 179 14.21 -23.11 2.12
CA GLU A 179 15.33 -24.06 1.98
C GLU A 179 16.54 -23.62 2.81
N ARG A 180 16.86 -22.32 2.83
CA ARG A 180 17.93 -21.78 3.66
C ARG A 180 17.65 -21.97 5.15
N ASN A 181 16.42 -21.74 5.59
CA ASN A 181 16.03 -21.90 6.98
C ASN A 181 16.01 -23.37 7.39
N GLU A 182 15.51 -24.27 6.53
CA GLU A 182 15.54 -25.72 6.75
C GLU A 182 16.98 -26.24 6.88
N LYS A 183 17.89 -25.82 5.99
CA LYS A 183 19.31 -26.15 6.09
C LYS A 183 19.92 -25.67 7.40
N GLU A 184 19.58 -24.45 7.82
CA GLU A 184 20.06 -23.91 9.09
C GLU A 184 19.50 -24.71 10.27
N ARG A 185 18.20 -25.03 10.29
CA ARG A 185 17.59 -25.85 11.34
C ARG A 185 18.18 -27.26 11.39
N ALA A 186 18.41 -27.90 10.25
CA ALA A 186 19.06 -29.20 10.17
C ALA A 186 20.48 -29.14 10.72
N ARG A 187 21.23 -28.08 10.40
CA ARG A 187 22.56 -27.82 10.96
C ARG A 187 22.50 -27.65 12.48
N LEU A 188 21.53 -26.90 13.00
CA LEU A 188 21.36 -26.68 14.44
C LEU A 188 20.96 -27.96 15.19
N ALA A 189 20.08 -28.78 14.61
CA ALA A 189 19.65 -30.04 15.19
C ALA A 189 20.81 -31.04 15.32
N GLY A 190 21.77 -31.00 14.39
CA GLY A 190 23.00 -31.81 14.44
C GLY A 190 24.12 -31.20 15.28
N ALA A 191 24.04 -29.91 15.64
CA ALA A 191 25.09 -29.23 16.38
C ALA A 191 25.15 -29.73 17.83
N GLN A 192 26.34 -30.09 18.29
CA GLN A 192 26.57 -30.57 19.65
C GLN A 192 27.80 -29.91 20.24
N HIS A 193 27.91 -29.94 21.57
CA HIS A 193 29.15 -29.57 22.24
C HIS A 193 30.24 -30.61 21.94
N VAL A 194 31.45 -30.13 21.69
CA VAL A 194 32.59 -30.99 21.36
C VAL A 194 33.42 -31.29 22.61
N GLY A 195 33.42 -32.56 23.02
CA GLY A 195 34.18 -33.06 24.17
C GLY A 195 33.53 -32.79 25.52
N GLU A 196 34.16 -33.24 26.59
CA GLU A 196 33.70 -33.04 27.97
C GLU A 196 34.41 -31.87 28.65
N ILE A 197 33.73 -31.18 29.57
CA ILE A 197 34.35 -30.09 30.34
C ILE A 197 35.55 -30.64 31.13
N LYS A 198 36.69 -29.95 31.02
CA LYS A 198 38.04 -30.34 31.50
C LYS A 198 38.78 -31.38 30.67
N GLU A 199 38.17 -31.95 29.63
CA GLU A 199 38.85 -32.85 28.69
C GLU A 199 39.92 -32.09 27.90
N ARG A 200 41.11 -32.67 27.78
CA ARG A 200 42.19 -32.14 26.94
C ARG A 200 42.35 -33.01 25.69
N ARG A 201 41.95 -32.48 24.54
CA ARG A 201 41.98 -33.19 23.24
C ARG A 201 42.61 -32.36 22.14
N VAL A 202 42.87 -33.03 21.02
CA VAL A 202 43.32 -32.40 19.78
C VAL A 202 42.10 -32.09 18.93
N PHE A 203 42.04 -30.87 18.40
CA PHE A 203 40.97 -30.39 17.55
C PHE A 203 41.53 -30.02 16.18
N GLU A 204 40.78 -30.35 15.13
CA GLU A 204 40.99 -29.85 13.78
C GLU A 204 39.97 -28.76 13.52
N LEU A 205 40.44 -27.51 13.48
CA LEU A 205 39.60 -26.32 13.50
C LEU A 205 39.76 -25.54 12.21
N THR A 206 38.65 -25.04 11.68
CA THR A 206 38.63 -24.07 10.57
C THR A 206 38.23 -22.70 11.11
N LEU A 207 39.04 -21.69 10.84
CA LEU A 207 38.81 -20.33 11.33
C LEU A 207 37.61 -19.69 10.64
N ILE A 208 36.60 -19.29 11.42
CA ILE A 208 35.44 -18.53 10.92
C ILE A 208 35.69 -17.04 11.03
N HIS A 209 36.07 -16.59 12.23
CA HIS A 209 36.18 -15.18 12.55
C HIS A 209 37.12 -14.97 13.74
N THR A 210 37.87 -13.87 13.72
CA THR A 210 38.61 -13.39 14.89
C THR A 210 38.24 -11.94 15.13
N GLN A 211 37.85 -11.63 16.36
CA GLN A 211 37.66 -10.27 16.83
C GLN A 211 38.76 -9.93 17.83
N THR A 212 39.40 -8.78 17.62
CA THR A 212 40.35 -8.21 18.57
C THR A 212 39.76 -6.91 19.09
N ARG A 213 39.79 -6.71 20.41
CA ARG A 213 39.30 -5.49 21.05
C ARG A 213 40.33 -4.98 22.05
N LEU A 214 40.72 -3.72 21.95
CA LEU A 214 41.54 -3.03 22.95
C LEU A 214 40.70 -2.81 24.23
N ILE A 215 41.22 -3.28 25.37
CA ILE A 215 40.58 -3.15 26.69
C ILE A 215 41.19 -2.00 27.49
N SER A 216 42.51 -1.80 27.38
CA SER A 216 43.25 -0.78 28.12
C SER A 216 44.30 -0.18 27.21
N GLU A 217 44.46 1.15 27.23
CA GLU A 217 45.47 1.88 26.46
C GLU A 217 46.86 1.81 27.10
N TYR A 218 46.96 1.79 28.44
CA TYR A 218 48.26 1.69 29.11
C TYR A 218 48.20 0.82 30.38
N PRO A 219 48.84 -0.36 30.40
CA PRO A 219 49.48 -1.02 29.25
C PRO A 219 48.44 -1.40 28.17
N HIS A 220 48.87 -1.48 26.91
CA HIS A 220 48.03 -1.96 25.81
C HIS A 220 47.60 -3.41 26.05
N ILE A 221 46.36 -3.61 26.51
CA ILE A 221 45.79 -4.94 26.76
C ILE A 221 44.70 -5.19 25.73
N TYR A 222 44.85 -6.25 24.96
CA TYR A 222 43.86 -6.68 23.98
C TYR A 222 43.13 -7.93 24.47
N SER A 223 41.81 -7.94 24.33
CA SER A 223 41.02 -9.18 24.33
C SER A 223 40.93 -9.73 22.92
N TYR A 224 41.07 -11.05 22.83
CA TYR A 224 40.89 -11.80 21.60
C TYR A 224 39.67 -12.70 21.77
N TRP A 225 38.89 -12.81 20.71
CA TRP A 225 37.84 -13.79 20.61
C TRP A 225 37.88 -14.40 19.23
N THR A 226 38.25 -15.68 19.16
CA THR A 226 38.36 -16.42 17.91
C THR A 226 37.31 -17.51 17.88
N LEU A 227 36.57 -17.56 16.79
CA LEU A 227 35.52 -18.52 16.52
C LEU A 227 35.95 -19.46 15.39
N PHE A 228 35.80 -20.75 15.65
CA PHE A 228 36.14 -21.85 14.78
C PHE A 228 34.94 -22.75 14.53
N THR A 229 34.99 -23.52 13.45
CA THR A 229 34.21 -24.75 13.27
C THR A 229 35.14 -25.96 13.28
N ASP A 230 34.70 -27.07 13.86
CA ASP A 230 35.36 -28.37 13.65
C ASP A 230 34.96 -29.02 12.32
N GLU A 231 35.43 -30.25 12.06
CA GLU A 231 35.09 -31.05 10.89
C GLU A 231 33.59 -31.40 10.80
N ASN A 232 32.89 -31.43 11.93
CA ASN A 232 31.46 -31.72 12.03
C ASN A 232 30.60 -30.45 11.99
N GLY A 233 31.22 -29.26 11.86
CA GLY A 233 30.53 -27.98 11.85
C GLY A 233 30.16 -27.42 13.24
N CYS A 234 30.63 -28.03 14.32
CA CYS A 234 30.40 -27.57 15.69
C CYS A 234 31.23 -26.32 15.99
N LYS A 235 30.63 -25.34 16.67
CA LYS A 235 31.29 -24.06 16.98
C LYS A 235 32.22 -24.20 18.17
N ILE A 236 33.46 -23.74 18.00
CA ILE A 236 34.47 -23.72 19.06
C ILE A 236 35.01 -22.31 19.21
N ALA A 237 35.01 -21.80 20.45
CA ALA A 237 35.48 -20.46 20.77
C ALA A 237 36.75 -20.49 21.63
N SER A 238 37.67 -19.55 21.38
CA SER A 238 38.88 -19.37 22.16
C SER A 238 39.12 -17.91 22.47
N LYS A 239 39.49 -17.61 23.72
CA LYS A 239 39.95 -16.26 24.14
C LYS A 239 41.45 -16.06 24.00
N SER A 240 42.13 -17.03 23.37
CA SER A 240 43.59 -17.04 23.27
C SER A 240 44.05 -16.13 22.14
N LYS A 241 45.28 -15.60 22.27
CA LYS A 241 45.92 -14.86 21.18
C LYS A 241 45.98 -15.76 19.94
N PRO A 242 45.58 -15.30 18.75
CA PRO A 242 45.58 -16.15 17.57
C PRO A 242 46.97 -16.67 17.19
N SER A 243 48.04 -15.94 17.50
CA SER A 243 49.41 -16.45 17.32
C SER A 243 49.72 -17.69 18.16
N ALA A 244 49.09 -17.86 19.33
CA ALA A 244 49.21 -19.07 20.14
C ALA A 244 48.49 -20.28 19.51
N LEU A 245 47.58 -20.03 18.57
CA LEU A 245 46.85 -21.02 17.78
C LEU A 245 47.60 -21.42 16.50
N GLY A 246 48.79 -20.84 16.26
CA GLY A 246 49.52 -21.04 15.00
C GLY A 246 48.92 -20.27 13.82
N LEU A 247 47.97 -19.37 14.05
CA LEU A 247 47.39 -18.54 12.99
C LEU A 247 48.38 -17.44 12.60
N ARG A 248 48.66 -17.34 11.30
CA ARG A 248 49.45 -16.24 10.74
C ARG A 248 48.56 -15.02 10.57
N LEU A 249 49.11 -13.88 10.95
CA LEU A 249 48.54 -12.57 10.70
C LEU A 249 48.90 -12.16 9.28
N GLU A 250 47.89 -11.81 8.49
CA GLU A 250 48.12 -11.09 7.24
C GLU A 250 47.68 -9.64 7.46
N VAL A 251 48.65 -8.73 7.40
CA VAL A 251 48.35 -7.30 7.38
C VAL A 251 48.05 -6.94 5.92
N PRO A 252 46.85 -6.45 5.59
CA PRO A 252 46.56 -5.98 4.24
C PRO A 252 47.58 -4.91 3.84
N GLU A 253 47.97 -4.84 2.56
CA GLU A 253 48.82 -3.75 2.08
C GLU A 253 48.15 -2.39 2.40
N GLY A 254 48.83 -1.56 3.20
CA GLY A 254 48.31 -0.26 3.66
C GLY A 254 47.43 -0.28 4.92
N GLY A 255 47.21 -1.45 5.53
CA GLY A 255 46.49 -1.57 6.80
C GLY A 255 47.30 -1.05 8.00
N THR A 256 46.63 -0.47 8.98
CA THR A 256 47.24 -0.11 10.25
C THR A 256 47.40 -1.34 11.16
N TRP A 257 48.20 -1.23 12.22
CA TRP A 257 48.41 -2.33 13.19
C TRP A 257 47.13 -2.78 13.92
N ASP A 258 46.05 -1.99 13.85
CA ASP A 258 44.73 -2.32 14.37
C ASP A 258 43.85 -3.08 13.35
N ASP A 259 44.25 -3.11 12.06
CA ASP A 259 43.57 -3.82 10.96
C ASP A 259 44.06 -5.27 10.81
N ARG A 260 44.35 -5.94 11.94
CA ARG A 260 44.82 -7.33 11.96
C ARG A 260 43.72 -8.28 11.50
N CYS A 261 43.71 -8.56 10.20
CA CYS A 261 42.85 -9.55 9.57
C CYS A 261 43.50 -10.94 9.61
N TYR A 262 42.70 -11.96 9.92
CA TYR A 262 43.10 -13.35 9.80
C TYR A 262 42.34 -13.98 8.63
N ILE A 263 43.00 -14.83 7.86
CA ILE A 263 42.40 -15.46 6.67
C ILE A 263 41.28 -16.41 7.12
N LYS A 264 40.04 -16.00 6.90
CA LYS A 264 38.85 -16.84 7.04
C LYS A 264 39.07 -18.13 6.24
N GLY A 265 38.85 -19.28 6.87
CA GLY A 265 39.05 -20.61 6.27
C GLY A 265 40.40 -21.26 6.57
N SER A 266 41.31 -20.57 7.29
CA SER A 266 42.57 -21.19 7.75
C SER A 266 42.29 -22.40 8.64
N LYS A 267 42.88 -23.55 8.29
CA LYS A 267 42.80 -24.77 9.10
C LYS A 267 43.94 -24.82 10.11
N VAL A 268 43.65 -25.12 11.37
CA VAL A 268 44.64 -25.26 12.44
C VAL A 268 44.36 -26.52 13.24
N ARG A 269 45.43 -27.18 13.65
CA ARG A 269 45.38 -28.33 14.56
C ARG A 269 45.86 -27.86 15.93
N VAL A 270 45.00 -27.95 16.94
CA VAL A 270 45.31 -27.42 18.28
C VAL A 270 45.00 -28.42 19.37
N LYS A 271 45.91 -28.55 20.34
CA LYS A 271 45.68 -29.31 21.58
C LYS A 271 45.23 -28.35 22.67
N ALA A 272 43.97 -28.45 23.08
CA ALA A 272 43.34 -27.54 24.02
C ALA A 272 42.51 -28.27 25.06
N THR A 273 42.18 -27.58 26.16
CA THR A 273 41.27 -28.11 27.18
C THR A 273 39.91 -27.44 27.03
N VAL A 274 38.84 -28.23 27.02
CA VAL A 274 37.46 -27.73 27.06
C VAL A 274 37.21 -27.14 28.44
N VAL A 275 36.72 -25.90 28.48
CA VAL A 275 36.48 -25.17 29.73
C VAL A 275 35.00 -25.03 30.03
N GLU A 276 34.21 -24.75 29.01
CA GLU A 276 32.81 -24.40 29.19
C GLU A 276 32.02 -24.77 27.94
N HIS A 277 30.79 -25.19 28.16
CA HIS A 277 29.76 -25.33 27.14
C HIS A 277 28.75 -24.21 27.35
N THR A 278 28.48 -23.45 26.31
CA THR A 278 27.50 -22.37 26.35
C THR A 278 26.74 -22.32 25.04
N THR A 279 25.66 -21.56 24.99
CA THR A 279 24.90 -21.34 23.76
C THR A 279 25.10 -19.91 23.28
N ASP A 280 25.22 -19.72 21.97
CA ASP A 280 25.26 -18.38 21.41
C ASP A 280 23.86 -17.71 21.46
N LYS A 281 23.77 -16.46 21.00
CA LYS A 281 22.50 -15.72 20.98
C LYS A 281 21.42 -16.36 20.08
N ARG A 282 21.82 -17.27 19.19
CA ARG A 282 20.93 -18.03 18.30
C ARG A 282 20.62 -19.42 18.87
N GLY A 283 21.06 -19.71 20.10
CA GLY A 283 20.86 -20.99 20.76
C GLY A 283 21.84 -22.08 20.30
N GLU A 284 22.84 -21.76 19.48
CA GLU A 284 23.75 -22.79 18.98
C GLU A 284 24.77 -23.20 20.04
N PRO A 285 25.07 -24.50 20.19
CA PRO A 285 26.09 -24.95 21.13
C PRO A 285 27.47 -24.45 20.70
N VAL A 286 28.15 -23.79 21.63
CA VAL A 286 29.51 -23.31 21.50
C VAL A 286 30.37 -23.93 22.60
N THR A 287 31.44 -24.61 22.19
CA THR A 287 32.43 -25.15 23.12
C THR A 287 33.58 -24.16 23.29
N TYR A 288 33.83 -23.73 24.51
CA TYR A 288 34.96 -22.87 24.84
C TYR A 288 36.19 -23.69 25.18
N ILE A 289 37.30 -23.39 24.51
CA ILE A 289 38.59 -24.00 24.75
C ILE A 289 39.58 -22.99 25.33
N ASN A 290 40.49 -23.48 26.18
CA ASN A 290 41.53 -22.68 26.80
C ASN A 290 42.91 -23.34 26.68
N ARG A 291 43.94 -22.51 26.78
CA ARG A 291 45.35 -22.87 26.61
C ARG A 291 45.58 -23.75 25.37
N PRO A 292 45.05 -23.36 24.21
CA PRO A 292 45.30 -24.07 22.98
C PRO A 292 46.78 -23.88 22.62
N LYS A 293 47.42 -24.97 22.24
CA LYS A 293 48.76 -24.98 21.67
C LYS A 293 48.66 -25.63 20.30
N ALA A 294 49.36 -25.08 19.30
CA ALA A 294 49.53 -25.76 18.03
C ALA A 294 50.01 -27.20 18.30
N ALA A 295 49.29 -28.17 17.74
CA ALA A 295 49.53 -29.60 17.92
C ALA A 295 50.42 -30.14 16.80
#